data_AF-A0A519VMV9-F1
#
_entry.id   AF-A0A519VMV9-F1
#
_cell.length_a   1.000
_cell.length_b   1.000
_cell.length_c   1.000
_cell.angle_alpha   90.00
_cell.angle_beta   90.00
_cell.angle_gamma   90.00
#
_symmetry.space_group_name_H-M   'P 1'
#
loop_
_entity.id
_entity.type
_entity.pdbx_description
1 polymer ?
#
loop_
_entity_poly.entity_id
_entity_poly.type
_entity_poly.pdbx_seq_one_letter_code
_entity_poly.pdbx_strand_id
1 'polypeptide(L)'
;MPDKTIPSMNFFHLPFTPNTRILTENTLNQYSEIRKPKRGYFPIKIRKISFSNELLVIGVILDKEPEEMVYIKVTTSELLVSCSVDTHENYLSRYAYFSLNQLMYYYTEYNFEDYYWPGFFDQETGGSKYLMIHKSKDNLHVSSKVRYKGLYKPGKQLPVVSAKRAELRKAVHSIQEQPPRETHTVLGFCLADNNNERFRTNHYPFLIPYIGILNKAKTEVRSFTT
;
A
#
# COMPACT_ATOMS: atom_id res chain seq x y z
N MET A 1 14.37 -22.45 17.21
CA MET A 1 13.45 -21.78 16.27
C MET A 1 12.20 -22.63 16.22
N PRO A 2 11.04 -22.18 16.74
CA PRO A 2 9.84 -22.99 16.67
C PRO A 2 9.16 -22.84 15.30
N ASP A 3 8.61 -23.95 14.85
CA ASP A 3 8.00 -24.24 13.56
C ASP A 3 7.06 -23.16 13.02
N LYS A 4 7.29 -22.76 11.76
CA LYS A 4 6.43 -21.90 10.94
C LYS A 4 5.40 -22.72 10.16
N THR A 5 4.62 -23.54 10.86
CA THR A 5 3.35 -24.04 10.33
C THR A 5 2.32 -23.75 11.39
N ILE A 6 1.64 -22.61 11.27
CA ILE A 6 0.49 -22.27 12.12
C ILE A 6 -0.59 -23.29 11.77
N PRO A 7 -0.81 -24.35 12.57
CA PRO A 7 -1.83 -25.33 12.28
C PRO A 7 -3.16 -24.61 12.46
N SER A 8 -4.09 -24.76 11.52
CA SER A 8 -5.51 -24.36 11.60
C SER A 8 -5.85 -23.60 12.89
N MET A 9 -5.47 -22.32 12.98
CA MET A 9 -5.80 -21.54 14.15
C MET A 9 -7.32 -21.50 14.19
N ASN A 10 -7.92 -21.96 15.29
CA ASN A 10 -9.35 -21.83 15.50
C ASN A 10 -9.64 -20.34 15.67
N PHE A 11 -9.87 -19.67 14.55
CA PHE A 11 -10.19 -18.26 14.53
C PHE A 11 -11.62 -18.08 15.00
N PHE A 12 -11.81 -17.13 15.90
CA PHE A 12 -13.10 -16.56 16.18
C PHE A 12 -13.41 -15.49 15.11
N HIS A 13 -14.62 -15.51 14.57
CA HIS A 13 -15.03 -14.64 13.47
C HIS A 13 -15.85 -13.45 13.99
N LEU A 14 -15.41 -12.24 13.69
CA LEU A 14 -16.13 -11.01 13.99
C LEU A 14 -16.50 -10.27 12.71
N PRO A 15 -17.78 -10.03 12.41
CA PRO A 15 -18.16 -9.32 11.19
C PRO A 15 -17.77 -7.83 11.26
N PHE A 16 -17.36 -7.27 10.15
CA PHE A 16 -17.19 -5.83 10.00
C PHE A 16 -18.51 -5.13 9.67
N THR A 17 -18.53 -3.81 9.85
CA THR A 17 -19.57 -2.97 9.26
C THR A 17 -19.59 -3.18 7.74
N PRO A 18 -20.77 -3.34 7.10
CA PRO A 18 -20.86 -3.70 5.68
C PRO A 18 -20.01 -2.82 4.76
N ASN A 19 -19.28 -3.44 3.83
CA ASN A 19 -18.38 -2.78 2.87
C ASN A 19 -17.22 -1.99 3.50
N THR A 20 -16.90 -2.24 4.77
CA THR A 20 -15.76 -1.62 5.46
C THR A 20 -14.89 -2.69 6.11
N ARG A 21 -13.77 -2.27 6.71
CA ARG A 21 -12.97 -3.08 7.66
C ARG A 21 -12.99 -2.47 9.06
N ILE A 22 -14.13 -1.88 9.40
CA ILE A 22 -14.34 -1.26 10.71
C ILE A 22 -15.06 -2.27 11.59
N LEU A 23 -14.46 -2.58 12.74
CA LEU A 23 -15.12 -3.32 13.81
C LEU A 23 -15.61 -2.32 14.85
N THR A 24 -16.85 -2.47 15.28
CA THR A 24 -17.45 -1.62 16.32
C THR A 24 -17.47 -2.35 17.67
N GLU A 25 -17.47 -1.59 18.76
CA GLU A 25 -17.61 -2.12 20.11
C GLU A 25 -18.94 -2.84 20.30
N ASN A 26 -20.01 -2.38 19.64
CA ASN A 26 -21.31 -3.05 19.65
C ASN A 26 -21.22 -4.47 19.06
N THR A 27 -20.57 -4.61 17.89
CA THR A 27 -20.34 -5.93 17.30
C THR A 27 -19.48 -6.81 18.20
N LEU A 28 -18.39 -6.27 18.76
CA LEU A 28 -17.53 -7.02 19.68
C LEU A 28 -18.31 -7.54 20.91
N ASN A 29 -19.16 -6.69 21.49
CA ASN A 29 -19.98 -7.04 22.63
C ASN A 29 -21.09 -8.03 22.26
N GLN A 30 -21.70 -7.92 21.08
CA GLN A 30 -22.74 -8.82 20.64
C GLN A 30 -22.22 -10.27 20.50
N TYR A 31 -20.98 -10.44 20.04
CA TYR A 31 -20.39 -11.75 19.74
C TYR A 31 -19.53 -12.31 20.88
N SER A 32 -19.39 -11.60 22.00
CA SER A 32 -18.63 -12.08 23.16
C SER A 32 -19.53 -12.10 24.40
N GLU A 33 -19.27 -13.03 25.32
CA GLU A 33 -19.89 -13.02 26.66
C GLU A 33 -19.16 -12.04 27.61
N ILE A 34 -17.94 -11.65 27.25
CA ILE A 34 -17.05 -10.86 28.09
C ILE A 34 -17.46 -9.38 28.04
N ARG A 35 -17.42 -8.72 29.20
CA ARG A 35 -17.74 -7.30 29.31
C ARG A 35 -16.66 -6.58 30.10
N LYS A 36 -16.39 -5.34 29.70
CA LYS A 36 -15.56 -4.44 30.48
C LYS A 36 -16.20 -4.24 31.88
N PRO A 37 -15.42 -4.37 32.97
CA PRO A 37 -15.94 -4.11 34.31
C PRO A 37 -16.49 -2.69 34.44
N LYS A 38 -17.68 -2.54 35.02
CA LYS A 38 -18.34 -1.23 35.19
C LYS A 38 -17.67 -0.34 36.25
N ARG A 39 -16.87 -0.92 37.14
CA ARG A 39 -16.18 -0.23 38.25
C ARG A 39 -14.78 -0.80 38.42
N GLY A 40 -13.82 0.09 38.68
CA GLY A 40 -12.42 -0.27 38.94
C GLY A 40 -11.49 0.03 37.76
N TYR A 41 -10.27 0.41 38.10
CA TYR A 41 -9.17 0.53 37.13
C TYR A 41 -8.73 -0.88 36.74
N PHE A 42 -8.97 -1.26 35.48
CA PHE A 42 -8.47 -2.52 34.91
C PHE A 42 -7.39 -2.18 33.88
N PRO A 43 -6.10 -2.19 34.26
CA PRO A 43 -5.04 -1.78 33.37
C PRO A 43 -4.86 -2.81 32.25
N ILE A 44 -5.03 -2.35 31.01
CA ILE A 44 -4.79 -3.14 29.81
C ILE A 44 -3.61 -2.50 29.08
N LYS A 45 -2.56 -3.29 28.84
CA LYS A 45 -1.43 -2.86 28.02
C LYS A 45 -1.38 -3.72 26.77
N ILE A 46 -1.38 -3.08 25.61
CA ILE A 46 -1.20 -3.75 24.32
C ILE A 46 0.05 -3.21 23.62
N ARG A 47 0.72 -4.07 22.87
CA ARG A 47 1.78 -3.66 21.93
C ARG A 47 1.69 -4.45 20.63
N LYS A 48 1.83 -3.76 19.50
CA LYS A 48 1.88 -4.41 18.18
C LYS A 48 3.28 -5.02 17.99
N ILE A 49 3.36 -6.35 17.99
CA ILE A 49 4.63 -7.08 17.99
C ILE A 49 5.18 -7.22 16.58
N SER A 50 4.37 -7.71 15.65
CA SER A 50 4.81 -8.00 14.28
C SER A 50 3.63 -8.06 13.31
N PHE A 51 3.94 -7.96 12.02
CA PHE A 51 2.99 -8.20 10.94
C PHE A 51 3.69 -9.01 9.86
N SER A 52 3.24 -10.24 9.64
CA SER A 52 3.80 -11.18 8.66
C SER A 52 2.75 -12.19 8.26
N ASN A 53 2.78 -12.73 7.04
CA ASN A 53 1.75 -13.68 6.57
C ASN A 53 0.32 -13.17 6.77
N GLU A 54 0.09 -11.88 6.55
CA GLU A 54 -1.23 -11.23 6.76
C GLU A 54 -1.74 -11.28 8.21
N LEU A 55 -0.89 -11.69 9.16
CA LEU A 55 -1.21 -11.78 10.57
C LEU A 55 -0.55 -10.66 11.35
N LEU A 56 -1.38 -9.86 12.01
CA LEU A 56 -0.97 -8.92 13.04
C LEU A 56 -0.89 -9.66 14.36
N VAL A 57 0.28 -9.62 15.00
CA VAL A 57 0.48 -10.16 16.34
C VAL A 57 0.51 -9.02 17.34
N ILE A 58 -0.40 -9.07 18.32
CA ILE A 58 -0.49 -8.12 19.43
C ILE A 58 -0.15 -8.86 20.72
N GLY A 59 0.79 -8.31 21.49
CA GLY A 59 1.02 -8.73 22.87
C GLY A 59 0.09 -7.98 23.79
N VAL A 60 -0.55 -8.67 24.72
CA VAL A 60 -1.50 -8.10 25.67
C VAL A 60 -1.19 -8.54 27.10
N ILE A 61 -1.19 -7.58 28.01
CA ILE A 61 -1.06 -7.79 29.45
C ILE A 61 -2.32 -7.23 30.11
N LEU A 62 -3.01 -8.09 30.85
CA LEU A 62 -4.17 -7.72 31.66
C LEU A 62 -3.74 -7.64 33.12
N ASP A 63 -3.79 -6.45 33.71
CA ASP A 63 -3.32 -6.17 35.07
C ASP A 63 -1.90 -6.70 35.37
N LYS A 64 -1.79 -7.74 36.21
CA LYS A 64 -0.53 -8.37 36.64
C LYS A 64 -0.31 -9.76 36.03
N GLU A 65 -1.15 -10.13 35.07
CA GLU A 65 -1.09 -11.44 34.42
C GLU A 65 0.07 -11.50 33.40
N PRO A 66 0.50 -12.72 33.00
CA PRO A 66 1.48 -12.89 31.93
C PRO A 66 1.05 -12.23 30.61
N GLU A 67 2.03 -11.92 29.76
CA GLU A 67 1.75 -11.43 28.41
C GLU A 67 1.28 -12.58 27.52
N GLU A 68 0.10 -12.41 26.92
CA GLU A 68 -0.46 -13.33 25.94
C GLU A 68 -0.44 -12.74 24.53
N MET A 69 -0.54 -13.61 23.53
CA MET A 69 -0.46 -13.24 22.12
C MET A 69 -1.83 -13.32 21.46
N VAL A 70 -2.23 -12.24 20.79
CA VAL A 70 -3.45 -12.16 19.99
C VAL A 70 -3.07 -12.05 18.53
N TYR A 71 -3.59 -12.96 17.71
CA TYR A 71 -3.34 -13.07 16.29
C TYR A 71 -4.57 -12.58 15.54
N ILE A 72 -4.37 -11.59 14.68
CA ILE A 72 -5.44 -10.93 13.93
C ILE A 72 -5.17 -11.06 12.44
N LYS A 73 -6.12 -11.64 11.71
CA LYS A 73 -6.16 -11.61 10.24
C LYS A 73 -7.35 -10.77 9.77
N VAL A 74 -7.09 -9.83 8.88
CA VAL A 74 -8.13 -8.97 8.31
C VAL A 74 -8.57 -9.53 6.96
N THR A 75 -9.86 -9.77 6.79
CA THR A 75 -10.44 -10.18 5.50
C THR A 75 -11.27 -9.05 4.88
N THR A 76 -12.02 -9.35 3.82
CA THR A 76 -12.94 -8.40 3.18
C THR A 76 -14.14 -8.04 4.03
N SER A 77 -14.65 -8.98 4.84
CA SER A 77 -15.93 -8.86 5.55
C SER A 77 -15.84 -9.16 7.03
N GLU A 78 -14.78 -9.84 7.47
CA GLU A 78 -14.63 -10.32 8.85
C GLU A 78 -13.21 -10.10 9.38
N LEU A 79 -13.12 -9.90 10.69
CA LEU A 79 -11.90 -9.99 11.48
C LEU A 79 -11.78 -11.41 12.03
N LEU A 80 -10.71 -12.10 11.66
CA LEU A 80 -10.39 -13.41 12.23
C LEU A 80 -9.43 -13.20 13.39
N VAL A 81 -9.82 -13.67 14.57
CA VAL A 81 -9.10 -13.43 15.81
C VAL A 81 -8.78 -14.75 16.50
N SER A 82 -7.52 -14.97 16.83
CA SER A 82 -7.06 -16.10 17.63
C SER A 82 -6.21 -15.58 18.79
N CYS A 83 -6.05 -16.37 19.84
CA CYS A 83 -5.21 -16.05 20.97
C CYS A 83 -4.38 -17.27 21.34
N SER A 84 -3.21 -17.06 21.96
CA SER A 84 -2.39 -18.12 22.55
C SER A 84 -3.13 -18.93 23.60
N VAL A 85 -4.19 -18.36 24.19
CA VAL A 85 -5.03 -19.01 25.21
C VAL A 85 -6.52 -18.87 24.86
N ASP A 86 -7.27 -19.94 25.14
CA ASP A 86 -8.73 -19.95 25.23
C ASP A 86 -9.49 -19.25 24.08
N THR A 87 -9.06 -19.42 22.83
CA THR A 87 -9.86 -19.00 21.66
C THR A 87 -10.16 -20.19 20.77
N HIS A 88 -11.43 -20.32 20.40
CA HIS A 88 -11.89 -21.25 19.38
C HIS A 88 -13.06 -20.63 18.62
N GLU A 89 -13.62 -21.34 17.63
CA GLU A 89 -14.62 -20.81 16.69
C GLU A 89 -15.84 -20.15 17.36
N ASN A 90 -16.24 -20.63 18.54
CA ASN A 90 -17.43 -20.18 19.27
C ASN A 90 -17.13 -19.38 20.54
N TYR A 91 -15.86 -19.14 20.85
CA TYR A 91 -15.48 -18.42 22.07
C TYR A 91 -14.26 -17.54 21.85
N LEU A 92 -14.44 -16.25 22.12
CA LEU A 92 -13.38 -15.25 22.08
C LEU A 92 -12.71 -15.13 23.45
N SER A 93 -11.41 -15.43 23.51
CA SER A 93 -10.61 -15.27 24.73
C SER A 93 -10.74 -13.88 25.34
N ARG A 94 -10.65 -13.81 26.67
CA ARG A 94 -10.60 -12.56 27.43
C ARG A 94 -9.48 -11.64 26.98
N TYR A 95 -8.31 -12.20 26.67
CA TYR A 95 -7.15 -11.44 26.18
C TYR A 95 -7.42 -10.84 24.80
N ALA A 96 -8.06 -11.59 23.91
CA ALA A 96 -8.46 -11.11 22.59
C ALA A 96 -9.53 -10.02 22.70
N TYR A 97 -10.58 -10.23 23.51
CA TYR A 97 -11.63 -9.23 23.75
C TYR A 97 -11.04 -7.90 24.25
N PHE A 98 -10.22 -7.93 25.31
CA PHE A 98 -9.64 -6.71 25.87
C PHE A 98 -8.62 -6.06 24.94
N SER A 99 -7.92 -6.83 24.11
CA SER A 99 -7.05 -6.28 23.07
C SER A 99 -7.83 -5.47 22.04
N LEU A 100 -8.94 -6.01 21.54
CA LEU A 100 -9.81 -5.32 20.58
C LEU A 100 -10.49 -4.12 21.23
N ASN A 101 -10.98 -4.24 22.46
CA ASN A 101 -11.56 -3.12 23.20
C ASN A 101 -10.53 -1.99 23.42
N GLN A 102 -9.28 -2.33 23.73
CA GLN A 102 -8.21 -1.35 23.91
C GLN A 102 -7.84 -0.63 22.60
N LEU A 103 -7.92 -1.29 21.45
CA LEU A 103 -7.76 -0.63 20.14
C LEU A 103 -8.88 0.41 19.89
N MET A 104 -10.09 0.13 20.36
CA MET A 104 -11.28 0.99 20.20
C MET A 104 -11.42 2.08 21.27
N TYR A 105 -10.48 2.15 22.23
CA TYR A 105 -10.62 2.92 23.47
C TYR A 105 -11.12 4.36 23.29
N TYR A 106 -10.70 5.06 22.23
CA TYR A 106 -11.06 6.45 21.97
C TYR A 106 -12.32 6.66 21.12
N TYR A 107 -12.66 5.70 20.25
CA TYR A 107 -13.64 5.93 19.18
C TYR A 107 -14.77 4.91 19.14
N THR A 108 -14.83 3.94 20.06
CA THR A 108 -15.83 2.84 20.09
C THR A 108 -15.85 1.98 18.82
N GLU A 109 -14.87 2.19 17.93
CA GLU A 109 -14.65 1.46 16.71
C GLU A 109 -13.16 1.50 16.36
N TYR A 110 -12.72 0.57 15.52
CA TYR A 110 -11.35 0.55 15.01
C TYR A 110 -11.32 0.14 13.55
N ASN A 111 -10.59 0.91 12.74
CA ASN A 111 -10.40 0.64 11.32
C ASN A 111 -9.17 -0.25 11.11
N PHE A 112 -9.41 -1.47 10.63
CA PHE A 112 -8.37 -2.47 10.37
C PHE A 112 -7.80 -2.41 8.93
N GLU A 113 -8.20 -1.43 8.12
CA GLU A 113 -7.76 -1.27 6.72
C GLU A 113 -6.24 -1.29 6.56
N ASP A 114 -5.48 -0.71 7.50
CA ASP A 114 -4.02 -0.67 7.46
C ASP A 114 -3.36 -2.05 7.48
N TYR A 115 -4.04 -3.07 8.03
CA TYR A 115 -3.54 -4.45 8.12
C TYR A 115 -4.17 -5.38 7.07
N TYR A 116 -5.03 -4.86 6.20
CA TYR A 116 -5.58 -5.62 5.08
C TYR A 116 -4.64 -5.59 3.88
N TRP A 117 -3.88 -6.68 3.69
CA TRP A 117 -2.91 -6.85 2.58
C TRP A 117 -2.91 -8.29 2.02
N PRO A 118 -4.05 -8.77 1.49
CA PRO A 118 -4.18 -10.15 1.02
C PRO A 118 -3.32 -10.42 -0.22
N GLY A 119 -2.56 -11.51 -0.22
CA GLY A 119 -1.71 -11.94 -1.34
C GLY A 119 -0.41 -11.15 -1.51
N PHE A 120 -0.02 -10.32 -0.54
CA PHE A 120 1.22 -9.53 -0.60
C PHE A 120 2.41 -10.21 0.10
N PHE A 121 2.21 -11.40 0.66
CA PHE A 121 3.22 -12.14 1.41
C PHE A 121 3.64 -13.40 0.67
N ASP A 122 4.93 -13.71 0.76
CA ASP A 122 5.49 -14.97 0.29
C ASP A 122 5.18 -16.07 1.32
N GLN A 123 4.57 -17.17 0.90
CA GLN A 123 4.05 -18.19 1.82
C GLN A 123 5.15 -18.94 2.58
N GLU A 124 6.34 -19.08 1.99
CA GLU A 124 7.45 -19.81 2.59
C GLU A 124 8.20 -18.95 3.61
N THR A 125 8.52 -17.71 3.23
CA THR A 125 9.35 -16.81 4.06
C THR A 125 8.52 -16.01 5.05
N GLY A 126 7.28 -15.71 4.70
CA GLY A 126 6.36 -14.78 5.38
C GLY A 126 6.74 -13.32 5.31
N GLY A 127 7.73 -12.98 4.49
CA GLY A 127 8.10 -11.62 4.16
C GLY A 127 7.26 -11.06 3.01
N SER A 128 7.32 -9.74 2.84
CA SER A 128 6.76 -9.08 1.66
C SER A 128 7.82 -8.31 0.89
N LYS A 129 7.96 -8.63 -0.40
CA LYS A 129 8.76 -7.82 -1.32
C LYS A 129 8.12 -6.46 -1.58
N TYR A 130 6.81 -6.36 -1.41
CA TYR A 130 5.95 -5.23 -1.81
C TYR A 130 5.70 -4.22 -0.69
N LEU A 131 5.60 -4.70 0.55
CA LEU A 131 5.21 -3.89 1.70
C LEU A 131 6.42 -3.42 2.51
N MET A 132 6.22 -2.27 3.13
CA MET A 132 7.10 -1.63 4.09
C MET A 132 6.40 -1.69 5.44
N ILE A 133 6.99 -2.42 6.39
CA ILE A 133 6.44 -2.59 7.73
C ILE A 133 7.35 -1.82 8.68
N HIS A 134 6.84 -0.69 9.18
CA HIS A 134 7.54 0.14 10.15
C HIS A 134 6.99 -0.11 11.55
N LYS A 135 7.85 -0.60 12.44
CA LYS A 135 7.55 -0.76 13.85
C LYS A 135 8.19 0.38 14.63
N SER A 136 7.39 1.10 15.40
CA SER A 136 7.83 1.97 16.48
C SER A 136 7.45 1.36 17.83
N LYS A 137 7.71 2.05 18.94
CA LYS A 137 7.49 1.53 20.29
C LYS A 137 6.05 1.04 20.52
N ASP A 138 5.07 1.82 20.05
CA ASP A 138 3.64 1.56 20.28
C ASP A 138 2.83 1.39 18.99
N ASN A 139 3.44 1.64 17.83
CA ASN A 139 2.76 1.57 16.54
C ASN A 139 3.44 0.62 15.57
N LEU A 140 2.62 -0.02 14.75
CA LEU A 140 3.04 -0.79 13.60
C LEU A 140 2.25 -0.25 12.41
N HIS A 141 2.96 0.30 11.43
CA HIS A 141 2.38 0.83 10.22
C HIS A 141 2.82 -0.02 9.03
N VAL A 142 1.86 -0.34 8.17
CA VAL A 142 2.09 -1.16 6.97
C VAL A 142 1.66 -0.35 5.76
N SER A 143 2.60 -0.13 4.84
CA SER A 143 2.35 0.62 3.62
C SER A 143 3.02 -0.05 2.42
N SER A 144 2.60 0.30 1.20
CA SER A 144 3.28 -0.14 -0.03
C SER A 144 4.63 0.58 -0.16
N LYS A 145 5.70 -0.13 -0.54
CA LYS A 145 6.96 0.52 -0.93
C LYS A 145 6.72 1.50 -2.08
N VAL A 146 7.51 2.58 -2.12
CA VAL A 146 7.36 3.67 -3.11
C VAL A 146 7.31 3.16 -4.56
N ARG A 147 8.16 2.18 -4.91
CA ARG A 147 8.20 1.56 -6.26
C ARG A 147 6.92 0.80 -6.65
N TYR A 148 6.02 0.55 -5.69
CA TYR A 148 4.76 -0.18 -5.87
C TYR A 148 3.54 0.68 -5.54
N LYS A 149 3.65 2.02 -5.59
CA LYS A 149 2.55 2.97 -5.33
C LYS A 149 1.29 2.79 -6.21
N GLY A 150 1.30 1.90 -7.20
CA GLY A 150 0.15 1.57 -8.05
C GLY A 150 -0.54 0.23 -7.73
N LEU A 151 -0.14 -0.49 -6.67
CA LEU A 151 -0.83 -1.72 -6.28
C LEU A 151 -2.09 -1.38 -5.50
N TYR A 152 -3.23 -1.90 -5.96
CA TYR A 152 -4.53 -1.73 -5.32
C TYR A 152 -4.87 -2.94 -4.46
N LYS A 153 -5.42 -2.68 -3.28
CA LYS A 153 -5.96 -3.73 -2.40
C LYS A 153 -7.25 -4.30 -3.00
N PRO A 154 -7.52 -5.60 -2.90
CA PRO A 154 -8.78 -6.17 -3.39
C PRO A 154 -10.00 -5.51 -2.74
N GLY A 155 -11.02 -5.23 -3.55
CA GLY A 155 -12.24 -4.53 -3.13
C GLY A 155 -12.13 -2.99 -3.11
N LYS A 156 -10.97 -2.40 -3.39
CA LYS A 156 -10.90 -0.96 -3.69
C LYS A 156 -11.33 -0.71 -5.13
N GLN A 157 -12.17 0.31 -5.32
CA GLN A 157 -12.48 0.78 -6.66
C GLN A 157 -11.20 1.28 -7.33
N LEU A 158 -10.96 0.79 -8.54
CA LEU A 158 -9.89 1.32 -9.38
C LEU A 158 -10.26 2.76 -9.77
N PRO A 159 -9.27 3.66 -9.88
CA PRO A 159 -9.55 5.00 -10.38
C PRO A 159 -10.22 4.89 -11.74
N VAL A 160 -11.31 5.63 -11.93
CA VAL A 160 -11.96 5.75 -13.23
C VAL A 160 -10.97 6.45 -14.15
N VAL A 161 -10.36 5.67 -15.04
CA VAL A 161 -9.60 6.23 -16.15
C VAL A 161 -10.63 6.82 -17.09
N SER A 162 -11.03 8.07 -16.86
CA SER A 162 -11.68 8.81 -17.92
C SER A 162 -10.64 8.87 -19.01
N ALA A 163 -10.86 8.14 -20.11
CA ALA A 163 -10.25 8.51 -21.36
C ALA A 163 -10.76 9.93 -21.62
N LYS A 164 -10.02 10.94 -21.12
CA LYS A 164 -10.07 12.25 -21.76
C LYS A 164 -9.80 11.88 -23.20
N ARG A 165 -10.84 11.94 -24.06
CA ARG A 165 -10.63 11.97 -25.49
C ARG A 165 -9.51 12.98 -25.63
N ALA A 166 -8.31 12.51 -25.96
CA ALA A 166 -7.22 13.41 -26.23
C ALA A 166 -7.83 14.33 -27.28
N GLU A 167 -8.05 15.60 -26.93
CA GLU A 167 -8.48 16.55 -27.93
C GLU A 167 -7.45 16.38 -29.03
N LEU A 168 -7.92 15.94 -30.20
CA LEU A 168 -7.07 15.78 -31.37
C LEU A 168 -6.28 17.08 -31.42
N ARG A 169 -4.96 17.00 -31.20
CA ARG A 169 -4.10 18.18 -31.21
C ARG A 169 -4.49 18.93 -32.46
N LYS A 170 -4.94 20.19 -32.32
CA LYS A 170 -5.25 21.01 -33.49
C LYS A 170 -4.05 20.87 -34.42
N ALA A 171 -4.32 20.47 -35.67
CA ALA A 171 -3.26 20.31 -36.65
C ALA A 171 -2.43 21.59 -36.63
N VAL A 172 -1.16 21.47 -36.23
CA VAL A 172 -0.24 22.60 -36.29
C VAL A 172 -0.17 22.93 -37.78
N HIS A 173 -0.48 24.16 -38.14
CA HIS A 173 -0.33 24.59 -39.53
C HIS A 173 1.10 24.25 -39.95
N SER A 174 1.23 23.42 -40.98
CA SER A 174 2.52 23.17 -41.61
C SER A 174 3.02 24.53 -42.08
N ILE A 175 4.02 25.04 -41.39
CA ILE A 175 4.80 26.15 -41.91
C ILE A 175 5.58 25.53 -43.07
N GLN A 176 5.33 26.00 -44.29
CA GLN A 176 6.23 25.71 -45.39
C GLN A 176 7.55 26.40 -45.06
N GLU A 177 8.53 25.62 -44.63
CA GLU A 177 9.89 26.10 -44.43
C GLU A 177 10.42 26.64 -45.76
N GLN A 178 10.73 27.93 -45.80
CA GLN A 178 11.45 28.52 -46.92
C GLN A 178 12.95 28.44 -46.64
N PRO A 179 13.78 28.09 -47.63
CA PRO A 179 15.22 28.09 -47.44
C PRO A 179 15.71 29.50 -47.05
N PRO A 180 16.67 29.61 -46.12
CA PRO A 180 17.16 30.90 -45.66
C PRO A 180 17.79 31.69 -46.81
N ARG A 181 17.22 32.87 -47.10
CA ARG A 181 17.64 33.70 -48.24
C ARG A 181 19.04 34.27 -48.02
N GLU A 182 19.36 34.65 -46.79
CA GLU A 182 20.53 35.49 -46.48
C GLU A 182 21.71 34.73 -45.84
N THR A 183 21.48 33.54 -45.27
CA THR A 183 22.50 32.81 -44.52
C THR A 183 22.65 31.36 -44.99
N HIS A 184 23.82 30.77 -44.72
CA HIS A 184 24.05 29.32 -44.82
C HIS A 184 24.00 28.66 -43.43
N THR A 185 23.43 29.34 -42.44
CA THR A 185 23.45 28.92 -41.05
C THR A 185 22.03 28.86 -40.53
N VAL A 186 21.65 27.73 -39.95
CA VAL A 186 20.31 27.44 -39.42
C VAL A 186 20.39 26.95 -37.98
N LEU A 187 19.36 27.24 -37.18
CA LEU A 187 19.18 26.62 -35.87
C LEU A 187 18.40 25.32 -36.06
N GLY A 188 18.99 24.19 -35.69
CA GLY A 188 18.35 22.88 -35.68
C GLY A 188 18.19 22.34 -34.26
N PHE A 189 17.36 21.31 -34.11
CA PHE A 189 17.19 20.60 -32.85
C PHE A 189 17.28 19.09 -33.10
N CYS A 190 18.17 18.42 -32.36
CA CYS A 190 18.24 16.96 -32.32
C CYS A 190 17.35 16.44 -31.19
N LEU A 191 16.44 15.50 -31.51
CA LEU A 191 15.69 14.78 -30.48
C LEU A 191 16.56 13.66 -29.90
N ALA A 192 16.98 13.82 -28.64
CA ALA A 192 17.58 12.74 -27.88
C ALA A 192 16.45 11.88 -27.30
N ASP A 193 16.01 10.89 -28.07
CA ASP A 193 15.05 9.88 -27.61
C ASP A 193 15.76 8.72 -26.91
N ASN A 194 15.40 8.48 -25.65
CA ASN A 194 15.97 7.42 -24.82
C ASN A 194 15.15 6.11 -24.90
N ASN A 195 14.25 5.97 -25.86
CA ASN A 195 13.44 4.78 -26.07
C ASN A 195 14.23 3.63 -26.75
N ASN A 196 15.45 3.37 -26.30
CA ASN A 196 16.24 2.23 -26.73
C ASN A 196 16.13 1.13 -25.66
N GLU A 197 15.57 -0.02 -26.03
CA GLU A 197 15.19 -1.08 -25.08
C GLU A 197 16.36 -1.58 -24.21
N ARG A 198 17.60 -1.49 -24.71
CA ARG A 198 18.80 -1.97 -24.01
C ARG A 198 19.40 -0.98 -22.99
N PHE A 199 19.13 0.31 -23.09
CA PHE A 199 19.78 1.35 -22.27
C PHE A 199 18.78 2.40 -21.77
N ARG A 200 17.64 1.95 -21.22
CA ARG A 200 16.64 2.86 -20.64
C ARG A 200 17.27 3.70 -19.52
N THR A 201 17.35 5.00 -19.74
CA THR A 201 17.64 6.00 -18.70
C THR A 201 16.31 6.60 -18.22
N ASN A 202 16.25 7.07 -16.97
CA ASN A 202 15.03 7.68 -16.40
C ASN A 202 14.77 9.11 -16.90
N HIS A 203 15.44 9.55 -17.97
CA HIS A 203 15.32 10.91 -18.49
C HIS A 203 14.23 10.97 -19.57
N TYR A 204 13.36 11.97 -19.47
CA TYR A 204 12.41 12.31 -20.54
C TYR A 204 13.17 12.69 -21.82
N PRO A 205 12.61 12.45 -23.01
CA PRO A 205 13.18 12.93 -24.27
C PRO A 205 13.38 14.45 -24.22
N PHE A 206 14.51 14.92 -24.73
CA PHE A 206 14.83 16.34 -24.76
C PHE A 206 15.42 16.74 -26.12
N LEU A 207 15.27 18.02 -26.45
CA LEU A 207 15.81 18.61 -27.67
C LEU A 207 17.16 19.25 -27.38
N ILE A 208 18.16 18.91 -28.19
CA ILE A 208 19.50 19.51 -28.15
C ILE A 208 19.61 20.48 -29.33
N PRO A 209 19.76 21.80 -29.09
CA PRO A 209 19.97 22.76 -30.15
C PRO A 209 21.34 22.56 -30.81
N TYR A 210 21.43 22.81 -32.10
CA TYR A 210 22.69 22.92 -32.82
C TYR A 210 22.60 23.98 -33.92
N ILE A 211 23.76 24.50 -34.30
CA ILE A 211 23.89 25.40 -35.45
C ILE A 211 24.30 24.57 -36.66
N GLY A 212 23.40 24.42 -37.62
CA GLY A 212 23.63 23.72 -38.88
C GLY A 212 24.20 24.65 -39.95
N ILE A 213 25.22 24.20 -40.68
CA ILE A 213 25.79 24.86 -41.85
C ILE A 213 25.28 24.14 -43.09
N LEU A 214 24.58 24.87 -43.95
CA LEU A 214 23.95 24.35 -45.16
C LEU A 214 24.94 24.13 -46.31
N ASN A 215 24.58 23.25 -47.24
CA ASN A 215 25.28 23.10 -48.52
C ASN A 215 25.09 24.35 -49.42
N LYS A 216 25.83 24.43 -50.55
CA LYS A 216 25.73 25.57 -51.49
C LYS A 216 24.32 25.74 -52.09
N ALA A 217 23.57 24.64 -52.22
CA ALA A 217 22.20 24.62 -52.72
C ALA A 217 21.17 25.05 -51.65
N LYS A 218 21.60 25.21 -50.38
CA LYS A 218 20.78 25.54 -49.20
C LYS A 218 19.62 24.56 -48.95
N THR A 219 19.76 23.31 -49.38
CA THR A 219 18.71 22.29 -49.25
C THR A 219 18.93 21.37 -48.04
N GLU A 220 20.18 21.19 -47.61
CA GLU A 220 20.55 20.21 -46.58
C GLU A 220 21.66 20.75 -45.68
N VAL A 221 21.68 20.27 -44.43
CA VAL A 221 22.76 20.54 -43.47
C VAL A 221 23.98 19.70 -43.83
N ARG A 222 25.09 20.34 -44.16
CA ARG A 222 26.36 19.69 -44.50
C ARG A 222 27.22 19.41 -43.27
N SER A 223 27.23 20.32 -42.31
CA SER A 223 27.97 20.19 -41.05
C SER A 223 27.26 20.94 -39.94
N PHE A 224 27.61 20.69 -38.68
CA PHE A 224 26.98 21.37 -37.54
C PHE A 224 27.98 21.63 -36.42
N THR A 225 27.64 22.59 -35.58
CA THR A 225 28.34 22.91 -34.33
C THR A 225 27.31 23.01 -33.21
N THR A 226 27.63 22.44 -32.05
CA THR A 226 26.84 22.52 -30.81
C THR A 226 27.26 23.70 -29.96
#